data_AF-A0A5B0RPM1-F1
#
_entry.id   AF-A0A5B0RPM1-F1
#
_cell.length_a   1.000
_cell.length_b   1.000
_cell.length_c   1.000
_cell.angle_alpha   90.00
_cell.angle_beta   90.00
_cell.angle_gamma   90.00
#
_symmetry.space_group_name_H-M   'P 1'
#
loop_
_entity.id
_entity.type
_entity.pdbx_description
1 polymer ?
#
loop_
_entity_poly.entity_id
_entity_poly.type
_entity_poly.pdbx_seq_one_letter_code
_entity_poly.pdbx_strand_id
1 'polypeptide(L)'
;MEDNPPTVMDTTSTANPESILPELLLRRQQRLASSAIQRNLLLEAAEVLADDTNYEDYFPPHGGSKPGKKPNLPCQFEFSYNQLYNHYFSDTPLYNENLLR
;
A
#
# COMPACT_ATOMS: atom_id res chain seq x y z
N MET A 1 -57.83 -5.98 -16.65
CA MET A 1 -56.61 -5.71 -15.87
C MET A 1 -55.61 -6.75 -16.33
N GLU A 2 -54.81 -6.39 -17.33
CA GLU A 2 -53.71 -7.23 -17.81
C GLU A 2 -52.45 -6.75 -17.09
N ASP A 3 -51.88 -7.63 -16.26
CA ASP A 3 -50.59 -7.41 -15.61
C ASP A 3 -49.49 -7.86 -16.59
N ASN A 4 -48.73 -6.89 -17.09
CA ASN A 4 -47.58 -7.11 -17.95
C ASN A 4 -46.30 -6.98 -17.10
N PRO A 5 -45.44 -8.01 -16.95
CA PRO A 5 -44.21 -7.89 -16.17
C PRO A 5 -43.15 -7.10 -16.97
N PRO A 6 -42.28 -6.32 -16.30
CA PRO A 6 -41.25 -5.54 -16.97
C PRO A 6 -40.17 -6.46 -17.55
N THR A 7 -39.91 -6.29 -18.85
CA THR A 7 -38.75 -6.82 -19.56
C THR A 7 -37.46 -6.36 -18.86
N VAL A 8 -36.78 -7.28 -18.18
CA VAL A 8 -35.42 -7.05 -17.68
C VAL A 8 -34.50 -7.07 -18.88
N MET A 9 -34.14 -5.89 -19.36
CA MET A 9 -33.07 -5.70 -20.33
C MET A 9 -31.76 -5.96 -19.60
N ASP A 10 -31.24 -7.18 -19.70
CA ASP A 10 -29.85 -7.48 -19.36
C ASP A 10 -28.95 -6.63 -20.26
N THR A 11 -28.50 -5.49 -19.73
CA THR A 11 -27.43 -4.70 -20.34
C THR A 11 -26.12 -5.45 -20.12
N THR A 12 -25.87 -6.46 -20.95
CA THR A 12 -24.50 -6.95 -21.14
C THR A 12 -23.70 -5.77 -21.66
N SER A 13 -22.89 -5.21 -20.77
CA SER A 13 -21.87 -4.21 -21.03
C SER A 13 -21.13 -4.53 -22.33
N THR A 14 -21.49 -3.83 -23.40
CA THR A 14 -20.74 -3.83 -24.66
C THR A 14 -19.47 -3.03 -24.40
N ALA A 15 -18.45 -3.70 -23.89
CA ALA A 15 -17.09 -3.16 -23.85
C ALA A 15 -16.69 -2.81 -25.29
N ASN A 16 -16.55 -1.52 -25.58
CA ASN A 16 -16.18 -1.03 -26.90
C ASN A 16 -14.84 -1.66 -27.31
N PRO A 17 -14.76 -2.38 -28.44
CA PRO A 17 -13.55 -3.11 -28.83
C PRO A 17 -12.36 -2.18 -29.07
N GLU A 18 -12.62 -0.91 -29.37
CA GLU A 18 -11.58 0.09 -29.64
C GLU A 18 -10.79 0.54 -28.40
N SER A 19 -11.37 0.41 -27.18
CA SER A 19 -10.65 0.75 -25.93
C SER A 19 -9.79 -0.40 -25.40
N ILE A 20 -9.95 -1.61 -25.92
CA ILE A 20 -9.26 -2.80 -25.42
C ILE A 20 -7.76 -2.77 -25.76
N LEU A 21 -7.43 -2.39 -27.00
CA LEU A 21 -6.04 -2.34 -27.47
C LEU A 21 -5.15 -1.36 -26.69
N PRO A 22 -5.55 -0.09 -26.45
CA PRO A 22 -4.73 0.84 -25.68
C PRO A 22 -4.56 0.39 -24.21
N GLU A 23 -5.60 -0.18 -23.59
CA GLU A 23 -5.49 -0.73 -22.23
C GLU A 23 -4.50 -1.90 -22.14
N LEU A 24 -4.52 -2.78 -23.15
CA LEU A 24 -3.63 -3.94 -23.21
C LEU A 24 -2.17 -3.51 -23.41
N LEU A 25 -1.93 -2.49 -24.24
CA LEU A 25 -0.61 -1.88 -24.43
C LEU A 25 -0.10 -1.22 -23.16
N LEU A 26 -0.94 -0.43 -22.48
CA LEU A 26 -0.59 0.23 -21.22
C LEU A 26 -0.25 -0.78 -20.13
N ARG A 27 -1.04 -1.84 -19.99
CA ARG A 27 -0.78 -2.94 -19.05
C ARG A 27 0.52 -3.67 -19.35
N ARG A 28 0.87 -3.84 -20.63
CA ARG A 28 2.13 -4.46 -21.06
C ARG A 28 3.32 -3.56 -20.74
N GLN A 29 3.21 -2.25 -20.96
CA GLN A 29 4.24 -1.27 -20.58
C GLN A 29 4.49 -1.27 -19.06
N GLN A 30 3.43 -1.28 -18.26
CA GLN A 30 3.54 -1.37 -16.79
C GLN A 30 4.22 -2.66 -16.32
N ARG A 31 3.93 -3.81 -16.97
CA ARG A 31 4.61 -5.09 -16.67
C ARG A 31 6.09 -5.08 -17.05
N LEU A 32 6.45 -4.47 -18.18
CA LEU A 32 7.85 -4.33 -18.56
C LEU A 32 8.61 -3.40 -17.62
N ALA A 33 8.01 -2.27 -17.25
CA ALA A 33 8.57 -1.32 -16.28
C ALA A 33 8.78 -1.97 -14.91
N SER A 34 7.79 -2.70 -14.39
CA SER A 34 7.93 -3.44 -13.12
C SER A 34 8.98 -4.55 -13.19
N SER A 35 9.15 -5.23 -14.32
CA SER A 35 10.21 -6.23 -14.47
C SER A 35 11.62 -5.63 -14.37
N ALA A 36 11.82 -4.41 -14.86
CA ALA A 36 13.10 -3.72 -14.74
C ALA A 36 13.39 -3.33 -13.28
N ILE A 37 12.37 -2.84 -12.57
CA ILE A 37 12.45 -2.54 -11.13
C ILE A 37 12.80 -3.80 -10.32
N GLN A 38 12.15 -4.92 -10.63
CA GLN A 38 12.43 -6.20 -9.96
C GLN A 38 13.88 -6.67 -10.18
N ARG A 39 14.41 -6.54 -11.39
CA ARG A 39 15.82 -6.90 -11.67
C ARG A 39 16.79 -6.00 -10.93
N ASN A 40 16.54 -4.69 -10.88
CA ASN A 40 17.40 -3.75 -10.17
C ASN A 40 17.38 -4.05 -8.65
N LEU A 41 16.20 -4.28 -8.08
CA LEU A 41 16.06 -4.64 -6.67
C LEU A 41 16.75 -5.97 -6.33
N LEU A 42 16.68 -6.96 -7.23
CA LEU A 42 17.42 -8.21 -7.04
C LEU A 42 18.94 -8.02 -7.11
N LEU A 43 19.44 -7.16 -7.97
CA LEU A 43 20.87 -6.85 -8.06
C LEU A 43 21.35 -6.09 -6.81
N GLU A 44 20.59 -5.09 -6.34
CA GLU A 44 20.87 -4.36 -5.10
C GLU A 44 20.83 -5.31 -3.88
N ALA A 45 19.83 -6.18 -3.80
CA ALA A 45 19.74 -7.17 -2.72
C ALA A 45 20.89 -8.19 -2.77
N ALA A 46 21.33 -8.59 -3.96
CA ALA A 46 22.46 -9.50 -4.12
C ALA A 46 23.78 -8.84 -3.70
N GLU A 47 23.96 -7.54 -3.92
CA GLU A 47 25.10 -6.77 -3.44
C GLU A 47 25.15 -6.75 -1.90
N VAL A 48 24.02 -6.46 -1.26
CA VAL A 48 23.90 -6.49 0.21
C VAL A 48 24.17 -7.90 0.77
N LEU A 49 23.72 -8.95 0.07
CA LEU A 49 23.94 -10.33 0.51
C LEU A 49 25.40 -10.80 0.28
N ALA A 50 26.08 -10.25 -0.73
CA ALA A 50 27.46 -10.56 -1.05
C ALA A 50 28.45 -9.84 -0.14
N ASP A 51 28.05 -8.73 0.47
CA ASP A 51 28.83 -7.96 1.45
C ASP A 51 28.74 -8.59 2.86
N ASP A 52 28.95 -9.90 2.94
CA ASP A 52 28.92 -10.72 4.17
C ASP A 52 30.22 -10.52 5.00
N THR A 53 30.66 -9.26 5.13
CA THR A 53 31.75 -8.87 6.02
C THR A 53 31.19 -8.09 7.20
N ASN A 54 31.16 -8.75 8.36
CA ASN A 54 30.70 -8.28 9.68
C ASN A 54 29.18 -8.16 9.88
N TYR A 55 28.53 -9.31 10.08
CA TYR A 55 27.20 -9.43 10.69
C TYR A 55 27.01 -8.63 11.99
N GLU A 56 28.09 -8.37 12.73
CA GLU A 56 28.11 -7.58 13.97
C GLU A 56 27.99 -6.06 13.76
N ASP A 57 28.33 -5.54 12.58
CA ASP A 57 28.19 -4.11 12.25
C ASP A 57 26.80 -3.78 11.67
N TYR A 58 26.04 -4.77 11.21
CA TYR A 58 24.77 -4.57 10.50
C TYR A 58 23.56 -4.37 11.44
N PHE A 59 23.62 -4.90 12.66
CA PHE A 59 22.56 -4.70 13.65
C PHE A 59 22.96 -3.59 14.62
N PRO A 60 22.25 -2.44 14.64
CA PRO A 60 22.49 -1.47 15.69
C PRO A 60 22.25 -2.16 17.04
N PRO A 61 23.17 -2.04 18.01
CA PRO A 61 23.01 -2.66 19.32
C PRO A 61 21.65 -2.24 19.86
N HIS A 62 20.81 -3.23 20.21
CA HIS A 62 19.43 -3.00 20.66
C HIS A 62 19.39 -1.81 21.61
N GLY A 63 18.85 -0.71 21.08
CA GLY A 63 19.02 0.62 21.65
C GLY A 63 18.21 0.76 22.93
N GLY A 64 18.77 0.29 24.04
CA GLY A 64 18.47 0.87 25.33
C GLY A 64 18.71 2.37 25.27
N SER A 65 17.99 3.15 26.08
CA SER A 65 18.18 4.60 26.13
C SER A 65 19.66 4.92 26.35
N LYS A 66 20.30 5.57 25.38
CA LYS A 66 21.69 6.04 25.53
C LYS A 66 21.80 6.86 26.82
N PRO A 67 22.86 6.70 27.62
CA PRO A 67 23.05 7.48 28.84
C PRO A 67 22.95 8.98 28.50
N GLY A 68 22.09 9.71 29.21
CA GLY A 68 21.81 11.12 28.98
C GLY A 68 20.63 11.43 28.02
N LYS A 69 20.04 10.44 27.37
CA LYS A 69 18.73 10.60 26.72
C LYS A 69 17.63 10.41 27.75
N LYS A 70 16.63 11.30 27.74
CA LYS A 70 15.42 11.14 28.56
C LYS A 70 14.82 9.76 28.25
N PRO A 71 14.31 9.04 29.27
CA PRO A 71 13.61 7.78 29.02
C PRO A 71 12.49 8.03 28.02
N ASN A 72 12.18 7.02 27.19
CA ASN A 72 10.97 7.08 26.37
C ASN A 72 9.81 7.38 27.31
N LEU A 73 9.10 8.50 27.04
CA LEU A 73 7.91 8.82 27.81
C LEU A 73 6.97 7.60 27.75
N PRO A 74 6.23 7.31 28.83
CA PRO A 74 5.23 6.26 28.79
C PRO A 74 4.32 6.54 27.61
N CYS A 75 4.31 5.63 26.65
CA CYS A 75 3.42 5.71 25.50
C CYS A 75 2.01 5.56 26.06
N GLN A 76 1.26 6.65 26.13
CA GLN A 76 -0.15 6.63 26.55
C GLN A 76 -0.99 6.09 25.41
N PHE A 77 -0.84 4.78 25.16
CA PHE A 77 -1.46 4.08 24.04
C PHE A 77 -2.96 4.40 23.94
N GLU A 78 -3.66 4.32 25.06
CA GLU A 78 -5.10 4.56 25.13
C GLU A 78 -5.48 6.00 24.74
N PHE A 79 -4.71 7.00 25.19
CA PHE A 79 -4.93 8.39 24.81
C PHE A 79 -4.71 8.61 23.31
N SER A 80 -3.58 8.11 22.79
CA SER A 80 -3.26 8.22 21.36
C SER A 80 -4.26 7.46 20.48
N TYR A 81 -4.74 6.30 20.95
CA TYR A 81 -5.74 5.51 20.25
C TYR A 81 -7.07 6.25 20.18
N ASN A 82 -7.52 6.81 21.30
CA ASN A 82 -8.77 7.59 21.34
C ASN A 82 -8.70 8.83 20.44
N GLN A 83 -7.56 9.52 20.40
CA GLN A 83 -7.36 10.62 19.44
C GLN A 83 -7.48 10.15 18.00
N LEU A 84 -6.83 9.03 17.66
CA LEU A 84 -6.84 8.50 16.30
C LEU A 84 -8.26 8.06 15.89
N TYR A 85 -8.95 7.35 16.78
CA TYR A 85 -10.34 6.93 16.61
C TYR A 85 -11.25 8.14 16.34
N ASN A 86 -11.16 9.18 17.18
CA ASN A 86 -11.98 10.38 17.02
C ASN A 86 -11.71 11.10 15.69
N HIS A 87 -10.45 11.16 15.25
CA HIS A 87 -10.11 11.75 13.96
C HIS A 87 -10.58 10.92 12.77
N TYR A 88 -10.57 9.59 12.89
CA TYR A 88 -11.00 8.71 11.81
C TYR A 88 -12.49 8.82 11.53
N PHE A 89 -13.30 8.95 12.58
CA PHE A 89 -14.76 9.06 12.49
C PHE A 89 -15.28 10.51 12.55
N SER A 90 -14.40 11.50 12.50
CA SER A 90 -14.83 12.91 12.42
C SER A 90 -15.44 13.23 11.06
N ASP A 91 -16.29 14.25 10.99
CA ASP A 91 -16.87 14.74 9.74
C ASP A 91 -15.81 15.24 8.73
N THR A 92 -14.59 15.53 9.21
CA THR A 92 -13.44 15.97 8.41
C THR A 92 -12.21 15.11 8.72
N PRO A 93 -12.19 13.83 8.29
CA PRO A 93 -11.11 12.93 8.65
C PRO A 93 -9.79 13.36 8.00
N LEU A 94 -8.68 13.12 8.73
CA LEU A 94 -7.32 13.44 8.29
C LEU A 94 -6.86 12.59 7.09
N TYR A 95 -7.47 11.42 6.90
CA TYR A 95 -7.08 10.45 5.87
C TYR A 95 -8.25 10.21 4.92
N ASN A 96 -7.94 10.20 3.62
CA ASN A 96 -8.92 9.88 2.58
C ASN A 96 -9.37 8.42 2.67
N GLU A 97 -10.65 8.15 2.41
CA GLU A 97 -11.27 6.81 2.48
C GLU A 97 -10.60 5.75 1.59
N ASN A 98 -9.77 6.18 0.64
CA ASN A 98 -9.03 5.30 -0.27
C ASN A 98 -7.85 4.57 0.39
N LEU A 99 -7.53 4.82 1.67
CA LEU A 99 -6.40 4.16 2.34
C LEU A 99 -6.61 2.65 2.57
N LEU A 100 -7.87 2.18 2.54
CA LEU A 100 -8.24 0.78 2.84
C LEU A 100 -8.85 0.05 1.64
N ARG A 101 -8.83 0.65 0.45
CA ARG A 101 -9.49 0.11 -0.74
C ARG A 101 -8.53 -0.59 -1.69
#